data_AF-A0A847PJN9-F1
#
_entry.id   AF-A0A847PJN9-F1
#
_cell.length_a   1.000
_cell.length_b   1.000
_cell.length_c   1.000
_cell.angle_alpha   90.00
_cell.angle_beta   90.00
_cell.angle_gamma   90.00
#
_symmetry.space_group_name_H-M   'P 1'
#
loop_
_entity.id
_entity.type
_entity.pdbx_description
1 polymer ?
#
loop_
_entity_poly.entity_id
_entity_poly.type
_entity_poly.pdbx_seq_one_letter_code
_entity_poly.pdbx_strand_id
1 'polypeptide(L)'
;MERMQSVIKNCIATGQGMRIGENGQPWLVLTGWMSDVWNPPVFHRKLVDVVSGDIPVYISRYTHGSGCNTKALELAGITKDTPDPEGGHIKKDENGEVTGEFVERAPAELTRLIPPAVPYTPYGNARNFVEGQHLAISKGLTM
;
A
#
# COMPACT_ATOMS: atom_id res chain seq x y z
N MET A 1 10.36 11.86 8.32
CA MET A 1 10.23 11.67 6.86
C MET A 1 11.09 10.53 6.30
N GLU A 2 12.39 10.43 6.66
CA GLU A 2 13.34 9.50 6.01
C GLU A 2 13.02 8.00 6.16
N ARG A 3 12.35 7.56 7.24
CA ARG A 3 12.09 6.13 7.49
C ARG A 3 11.17 5.49 6.44
N MET A 4 10.09 6.17 6.04
CA MET A 4 9.13 5.63 5.05
C MET A 4 9.78 5.54 3.68
N GLN A 5 10.47 6.62 3.31
CA GLN A 5 11.22 6.73 2.08
C GLN A 5 12.32 5.68 1.98
N SER A 6 13.04 5.42 3.08
CA SER A 6 14.06 4.38 3.15
C SER A 6 13.47 2.98 3.00
N VAL A 7 12.33 2.69 3.67
CA VAL A 7 11.62 1.41 3.49
C VAL A 7 11.18 1.22 2.05
N ILE A 8 10.56 2.24 1.43
CA ILE A 8 10.13 2.16 0.03
C ILE A 8 11.32 1.93 -0.90
N LYS A 9 12.42 2.68 -0.73
CA LYS A 9 13.65 2.48 -1.51
C LYS A 9 14.20 1.06 -1.35
N ASN A 10 14.22 0.54 -0.13
CA ASN A 10 14.70 -0.82 0.14
C ASN A 10 13.78 -1.87 -0.50
N CYS A 11 12.47 -1.71 -0.42
CA CYS A 11 11.50 -2.59 -1.07
C CYS A 11 11.65 -2.58 -2.59
N ILE A 12 11.86 -1.41 -3.20
CA ILE A 12 12.14 -1.30 -4.65
C ILE A 12 13.46 -1.98 -5.00
N ALA A 13 14.52 -1.78 -4.21
CA ALA A 13 15.84 -2.36 -4.46
C ALA A 13 15.86 -3.90 -4.29
N THR A 14 15.08 -4.43 -3.35
CA THR A 14 15.01 -5.87 -3.05
C THR A 14 13.90 -6.59 -3.81
N GLY A 15 13.01 -5.86 -4.49
CA GLY A 15 11.79 -6.40 -5.09
C GLY A 15 10.72 -6.83 -4.09
N GLN A 16 10.90 -6.59 -2.79
CA GLN A 16 9.93 -6.97 -1.77
C GLN A 16 8.64 -6.16 -1.91
N GLY A 17 7.50 -6.85 -1.98
CA GLY A 17 6.19 -6.23 -2.16
C GLY A 17 5.90 -5.79 -3.60
N MET A 18 6.80 -6.04 -4.55
CA MET A 18 6.50 -5.83 -5.97
C MET A 18 5.51 -6.88 -6.48
N ARG A 19 4.52 -6.44 -7.24
CA ARG A 19 3.59 -7.27 -8.00
C ARG A 19 3.67 -6.88 -9.45
N ILE A 20 3.74 -7.86 -10.34
CA ILE A 20 3.78 -7.62 -11.78
C ILE A 20 2.35 -7.78 -12.31
N GLY A 21 1.82 -6.72 -12.92
CA GLY A 21 0.53 -6.77 -13.60
C GLY A 21 0.60 -7.58 -14.89
N GLU A 22 -0.56 -7.94 -15.44
CA GLU A 22 -0.65 -8.69 -16.71
C GLU A 22 0.05 -7.98 -17.87
N ASN A 23 0.06 -6.64 -17.84
CA ASN A 23 0.73 -5.79 -18.82
C ASN A 23 2.25 -5.65 -18.59
N GLY A 24 2.83 -6.40 -17.66
CA GLY A 24 4.23 -6.29 -17.26
C GLY A 24 4.55 -5.08 -16.37
N GLN A 25 3.56 -4.25 -16.03
CA GLN A 25 3.77 -3.07 -15.20
C GLN A 25 4.00 -3.47 -13.73
N PRO A 26 5.11 -3.05 -13.10
CA PRO A 26 5.35 -3.32 -11.69
C PRO A 26 4.53 -2.40 -10.79
N TRP A 27 3.96 -2.97 -9.74
CA TRP A 27 3.25 -2.28 -8.66
C TRP A 27 3.96 -2.56 -7.35
N LEU A 28 4.17 -1.53 -6.54
CA LEU A 28 4.66 -1.71 -5.17
C LEU A 28 3.48 -1.73 -4.21
N VAL A 29 3.26 -2.86 -3.55
CA VAL A 29 2.17 -3.05 -2.60
C VAL A 29 2.74 -3.28 -1.21
N LEU A 30 2.52 -2.33 -0.33
CA LEU A 30 2.99 -2.33 1.05
C LEU A 30 1.81 -2.34 2.03
N THR A 31 2.08 -2.72 3.27
CA THR A 31 1.10 -2.70 4.37
C THR A 31 1.73 -2.17 5.64
N GLY A 32 0.90 -1.77 6.60
CA GLY A 32 1.34 -1.36 7.94
C GLY A 32 1.60 0.14 8.07
N TRP A 33 1.01 0.98 7.22
CA TRP A 33 1.00 2.41 7.50
C TRP A 33 0.11 2.72 8.73
N MET A 34 0.58 3.56 9.65
CA MET A 34 -0.15 4.01 10.85
C MET A 34 0.23 5.46 11.20
N SER A 35 -0.76 6.34 11.32
CA SER A 35 -0.56 7.76 11.68
C SER A 35 0.24 7.98 12.97
N ASP A 36 0.14 7.05 13.93
CA ASP A 36 0.86 7.12 15.21
C ASP A 36 2.36 6.81 15.10
N VAL A 37 2.78 6.12 14.03
CA VAL A 37 4.15 5.66 13.82
C VAL A 37 4.92 6.56 12.85
N TRP A 38 4.21 7.23 11.93
CA TRP A 38 4.83 8.00 10.86
C TRP A 38 4.78 9.51 11.12
N ASN A 39 5.91 10.20 10.86
CA ASN A 39 6.04 11.65 10.98
C ASN A 39 6.37 12.28 9.61
N PRO A 40 5.50 13.15 9.04
CA PRO A 40 4.23 13.66 9.60
C PRO A 40 3.13 12.59 9.73
N PRO A 41 2.17 12.75 10.65
CA PRO A 41 1.06 11.80 10.86
C PRO A 41 0.04 11.80 9.71
N VAL A 42 0.21 12.72 8.76
CA VAL A 42 -0.64 12.91 7.58
C VAL A 42 0.04 12.27 6.38
N PHE A 43 -0.70 11.38 5.70
CA PHE A 43 -0.23 10.81 4.44
C PHE A 43 -0.36 11.84 3.33
N HIS A 44 0.67 11.98 2.50
CA HIS A 44 0.62 12.79 1.30
C HIS A 44 1.40 12.09 0.18
N ARG A 45 0.76 11.95 -0.98
CA ARG A 45 1.31 11.35 -2.21
C ARG A 45 2.71 11.83 -2.56
N LYS A 46 2.98 13.14 -2.39
CA LYS A 46 4.29 13.76 -2.65
C LYS A 46 5.43 13.11 -1.86
N LEU A 47 5.18 12.62 -0.64
CA LEU A 47 6.19 11.95 0.18
C LEU A 47 6.66 10.64 -0.44
N VAL A 48 5.75 9.94 -1.14
CA VAL A 48 5.98 8.68 -1.83
C VAL A 48 6.49 8.93 -3.25
N ASP A 49 5.99 9.96 -3.94
CA ASP A 49 6.42 10.33 -5.31
C ASP A 49 7.93 10.54 -5.39
N VAL A 50 8.54 11.18 -4.38
CA VAL A 50 9.98 11.45 -4.31
C VAL A 50 10.86 10.18 -4.38
N VAL A 51 10.33 9.03 -3.97
CA VAL A 51 11.09 7.77 -3.89
C VAL A 51 10.60 6.68 -4.82
N SER A 52 9.37 6.80 -5.33
CA SER A 52 8.74 5.79 -6.17
C SER A 52 9.00 5.99 -7.65
N GLY A 53 9.33 7.20 -8.09
CA GLY A 53 9.51 7.51 -9.51
C GLY A 53 8.24 7.15 -10.29
N ASP A 54 8.40 6.35 -11.36
CA ASP A 54 7.29 5.92 -12.22
C ASP A 54 6.57 4.64 -11.74
N ILE A 55 6.94 4.09 -10.57
CA ILE A 55 6.33 2.88 -10.04
C ILE A 55 5.05 3.26 -9.27
N PRO A 56 3.87 2.75 -9.64
CA PRO A 56 2.66 2.93 -8.84
C PRO A 56 2.80 2.24 -7.48
N VAL A 57 2.51 2.99 -6.41
CA VAL A 57 2.63 2.52 -5.02
C VAL A 57 1.28 2.56 -4.34
N TYR A 58 0.93 1.46 -3.68
CA TYR A 58 -0.21 1.35 -2.78
C TYR A 58 0.27 0.89 -1.41
N ILE A 59 -0.18 1.57 -0.35
CA ILE A 59 0.17 1.27 1.03
C ILE A 59 -1.13 1.13 1.83
N SER A 60 -1.44 -0.07 2.30
CA SER A 60 -2.60 -0.26 3.18
C SER A 60 -2.29 0.21 4.61
N ARG A 61 -3.27 0.85 5.24
CA ARG A 61 -3.23 1.16 6.68
C ARG A 61 -3.63 -0.10 7.46
N TYR A 62 -3.22 -0.17 8.72
CA TYR A 62 -3.68 -1.24 9.63
C TYR A 62 -5.18 -1.14 9.98
N THR A 63 -5.77 0.03 9.76
CA THR A 63 -7.21 0.30 9.93
C THR A 63 -7.83 0.64 8.58
N HIS A 64 -9.09 1.08 8.59
CA HIS A 64 -9.95 1.46 7.46
C HIS A 64 -9.41 2.62 6.59
N GLY A 65 -8.23 2.47 6.00
CA GLY A 65 -7.66 3.43 5.08
C GLY A 65 -6.47 2.92 4.28
N SER A 66 -6.04 3.70 3.31
CA SER A 66 -4.87 3.41 2.49
C SER A 66 -4.28 4.68 1.91
N GLY A 67 -3.04 4.60 1.44
CA GLY A 67 -2.31 5.67 0.81
C GLY A 67 -1.74 5.23 -0.54
N CYS A 68 -1.72 6.14 -1.51
CA CYS A 68 -1.11 5.87 -2.81
C CYS A 68 -0.33 7.08 -3.35
N ASN A 69 0.52 6.83 -4.34
CA ASN A 69 1.31 7.86 -5.01
C ASN A 69 0.56 8.46 -6.21
N THR A 70 1.09 9.54 -6.78
CA THR A 70 0.49 10.21 -7.93
C THR A 70 0.30 9.26 -9.11
N LYS A 71 1.26 8.35 -9.35
CA LYS A 71 1.15 7.40 -10.47
C LYS A 71 0.00 6.41 -10.31
N ALA A 72 -0.24 5.94 -9.09
CA ALA A 72 -1.38 5.07 -8.80
C ALA A 72 -2.73 5.81 -8.99
N LEU A 73 -2.81 7.09 -8.61
CA LEU A 73 -3.99 7.92 -8.85
C LEU A 73 -4.26 8.12 -10.35
N GLU A 74 -3.22 8.39 -11.14
CA GLU A 74 -3.32 8.53 -12.59
C GLU A 74 -3.87 7.26 -13.26
N LEU A 75 -3.37 6.09 -12.85
CA LEU A 75 -3.85 4.81 -13.39
C LEU A 75 -5.30 4.53 -13.01
N ALA A 76 -5.72 4.95 -11.81
CA ALA A 76 -7.10 4.85 -11.35
C ALA A 76 -8.03 5.91 -11.94
N GLY A 77 -7.51 6.90 -12.67
CA GLY A 77 -8.30 8.03 -13.16
C GLY A 77 -8.89 8.90 -12.06
N ILE A 78 -8.30 8.88 -10.86
CA ILE A 78 -8.77 9.64 -9.71
C ILE A 78 -8.21 11.06 -9.79
N THR A 79 -9.12 12.03 -9.83
CA THR A 79 -8.81 13.46 -9.94
C THR A 79 -9.48 14.23 -8.80
N LYS A 80 -9.22 15.54 -8.69
CA LYS A 80 -9.92 16.42 -7.74
C LYS A 80 -11.44 16.43 -7.94
N ASP A 81 -11.89 16.15 -9.16
CA ASP A 81 -13.30 16.14 -9.56
C ASP A 81 -13.96 14.77 -9.31
N THR A 82 -13.18 13.76 -8.91
CA THR A 82 -13.72 12.46 -8.53
C THR A 82 -14.54 12.61 -7.24
N PRO A 83 -15.83 12.21 -7.26
CA PRO A 83 -16.67 12.24 -6.07
C PRO A 83 -16.27 11.15 -5.10
N ASP A 84 -16.61 11.34 -3.82
CA ASP A 84 -16.44 10.30 -2.82
C ASP A 84 -17.37 9.12 -3.13
N PRO A 85 -16.88 7.86 -3.10
CA PRO A 85 -17.72 6.70 -3.29
C PRO A 85 -18.56 6.42 -2.03
N GLU A 86 -19.65 5.68 -2.21
CA GLU A 86 -20.55 5.34 -1.10
C GLU A 86 -19.81 4.60 0.02
N GLY A 87 -19.83 5.17 1.24
CA GLY A 87 -19.15 4.61 2.40
C GLY A 87 -17.62 4.73 2.34
N GLY A 88 -17.08 5.66 1.56
CA GLY A 88 -15.66 5.98 1.51
C GLY A 88 -15.43 7.50 1.46
N HIS A 89 -14.21 7.93 1.77
CA HIS A 89 -13.82 9.33 1.61
C HIS A 89 -12.42 9.45 0.99
N ILE A 90 -12.31 10.30 -0.03
CA ILE A 90 -11.05 10.66 -0.68
C ILE A 90 -10.56 11.95 -0.04
N LYS A 91 -9.43 11.89 0.68
CA LYS A 91 -8.92 13.06 1.38
C LYS A 91 -8.32 14.06 0.39
N LYS A 92 -8.73 15.32 0.52
CA LYS A 92 -8.25 16.45 -0.27
C LYS A 92 -7.49 17.43 0.63
N ASP A 93 -6.51 18.13 0.08
CA ASP A 93 -5.80 19.20 0.78
C ASP A 93 -6.59 20.52 0.74
N GLU A 94 -6.02 21.58 1.33
CA GLU A 94 -6.62 22.92 1.36
C GLU A 94 -6.84 23.54 -0.03
N ASN A 95 -6.13 23.06 -1.05
CA ASN A 95 -6.27 23.49 -2.44
C ASN A 95 -7.28 22.63 -3.22
N GLY A 96 -7.90 21.63 -2.58
CA GLY A 96 -8.82 20.68 -3.20
C GLY A 96 -8.11 19.56 -3.98
N GLU A 97 -6.78 19.46 -3.88
CA GLU A 97 -6.02 18.40 -4.53
C GLU A 97 -6.09 17.10 -3.73
N VAL A 98 -6.22 15.97 -4.42
CA VAL A 98 -6.25 14.66 -3.78
C VAL A 98 -4.91 14.39 -3.08
N THR A 99 -4.92 14.12 -1.78
CA THR A 99 -3.70 13.85 -1.02
C THR A 99 -3.15 12.45 -1.31
N GLY A 100 -3.98 11.57 -1.86
CA GLY A 100 -3.69 10.15 -2.06
C GLY A 100 -4.03 9.28 -0.86
N GLU A 101 -4.60 9.85 0.20
CA GLU A 101 -5.14 9.12 1.35
C GLU A 101 -6.63 8.79 1.11
N PHE A 102 -6.96 7.51 1.25
CA PHE A 102 -8.31 6.98 1.13
C PHE A 102 -8.78 6.43 2.46
N VAL A 103 -10.04 6.68 2.80
CA VAL A 103 -10.69 6.18 4.01
C VAL A 103 -11.85 5.26 3.61
N GLU A 104 -11.99 4.18 4.37
CA GLU A 104 -13.01 3.15 4.19
C GLU A 104 -13.06 2.53 2.80
N ARG A 105 -14.21 2.58 2.10
CA ARG A 105 -14.43 1.91 0.81
C ARG A 105 -13.86 2.69 -0.37
N ALA A 106 -13.25 3.85 -0.12
CA ALA A 106 -12.67 4.69 -1.16
C ALA A 106 -11.60 4.04 -2.05
N PRO A 107 -10.75 3.10 -1.60
CA PRO A 107 -9.73 2.54 -2.47
C PRO A 107 -10.27 1.47 -3.42
N ALA A 108 -11.58 1.16 -3.46
CA ALA A 108 -12.11 0.04 -4.24
C ALA A 108 -11.80 0.12 -5.75
N GLU A 109 -11.86 1.31 -6.36
CA GLU A 109 -11.51 1.47 -7.78
C GLU A 109 -10.01 1.33 -8.01
N LEU A 110 -9.18 1.81 -7.08
CA LEU A 110 -7.73 1.66 -7.15
C LEU A 110 -7.29 0.21 -6.92
N THR A 111 -7.85 -0.49 -5.94
CA THR A 111 -7.44 -1.84 -5.56
C THR A 111 -7.76 -2.88 -6.62
N ARG A 112 -8.75 -2.63 -7.48
CA ARG A 112 -9.03 -3.45 -8.67
C ARG A 112 -7.91 -3.43 -9.70
N LEU A 113 -7.14 -2.34 -9.77
CA LEU A 113 -6.01 -2.23 -10.70
C LEU A 113 -4.73 -2.85 -10.15
N ILE A 114 -4.67 -3.06 -8.84
CA ILE A 114 -3.52 -3.68 -8.19
C ILE A 114 -3.44 -5.14 -8.63
N PRO A 115 -2.30 -5.60 -9.18
CA PRO A 115 -2.14 -6.98 -9.57
C PRO A 115 -2.42 -7.93 -8.39
N PRO A 116 -3.07 -9.08 -8.63
CA PRO A 116 -3.30 -10.05 -7.57
C PRO A 116 -1.96 -10.49 -6.99
N ALA A 117 -1.94 -10.78 -5.68
CA ALA A 117 -0.79 -11.45 -5.10
C ALA A 117 -0.59 -12.78 -5.86
N VAL A 118 0.67 -13.15 -6.12
CA VAL A 118 0.97 -14.49 -6.63
C VAL A 118 0.27 -15.51 -5.72
N PRO A 119 -0.63 -16.35 -6.26
CA PRO A 119 -1.39 -17.26 -5.43
C PRO A 119 -0.41 -18.19 -4.72
N TYR A 120 -0.50 -18.23 -3.39
CA TYR A 120 0.31 -19.18 -2.64
C TYR A 120 -0.05 -20.59 -3.09
N THR A 121 0.98 -21.39 -3.39
CA THR A 121 0.76 -22.81 -3.63
C THR A 121 0.30 -23.47 -2.32
N PRO A 122 -0.45 -24.58 -2.36
CA PRO A 122 -0.77 -25.36 -1.16
C PRO A 122 0.47 -25.66 -0.30
N TYR A 123 1.60 -25.92 -0.97
CA TYR A 123 2.90 -26.08 -0.32
C TYR A 123 3.40 -24.78 0.35
N GLY A 124 3.30 -23.63 -0.33
CA GLY A 124 3.65 -22.33 0.23
C GLY A 124 2.84 -21.99 1.48
N ASN A 125 1.53 -22.27 1.46
CA ASN A 125 0.67 -22.09 2.63
C ASN A 125 1.06 -23.01 3.79
N ALA A 126 1.27 -24.30 3.52
CA ALA A 126 1.69 -25.26 4.55
C ALA A 126 3.06 -24.88 5.15
N ARG A 127 4.03 -24.50 4.32
CA ARG A 127 5.35 -24.03 4.78
C ARG A 127 5.21 -22.79 5.65
N ASN A 128 4.48 -21.77 5.20
CA ASN A 128 4.29 -20.53 5.96
C ASN A 128 3.59 -20.79 7.31
N PHE A 129 2.65 -21.75 7.35
CA PHE A 129 1.99 -22.14 8.59
C PHE A 129 2.97 -22.79 9.59
N VAL A 130 3.78 -23.75 9.11
CA VAL A 130 4.80 -24.42 9.94
C VAL A 130 5.87 -23.42 10.41
N GLU A 131 6.37 -22.56 9.52
CA GLU A 131 7.31 -21.49 9.89
C GLU A 131 6.71 -20.52 10.91
N GLY A 132 5.44 -20.16 10.74
CA GLY A 132 4.70 -19.36 11.72
C GLY A 132 4.61 -20.04 13.09
N GLN A 133 4.32 -21.35 13.13
CA GLN A 133 4.31 -22.14 14.36
C GLN A 133 5.69 -22.19 15.01
N HIS A 134 6.75 -22.46 14.24
CA HIS A 134 8.12 -22.47 14.75
C HIS A 134 8.54 -21.12 15.30
N LEU A 135 8.16 -20.02 14.63
CA LEU A 135 8.43 -18.67 15.12
C LEU A 135 7.70 -18.40 16.43
N ALA A 136 6.41 -18.74 16.52
CA ALA A 136 5.62 -18.58 17.74
C ALA A 136 6.24 -19.37 18.91
N ILE A 137 6.58 -20.64 18.70
CA ILE A 137 7.25 -21.48 19.69
C ILE A 137 8.61 -20.88 20.10
N SER A 138 9.40 -20.39 19.15
CA SER A 138 10.68 -19.74 19.44
C SER A 138 10.55 -18.47 20.29
N LYS A 139 9.37 -17.85 20.31
CA LYS A 139 9.02 -16.70 21.14
C LYS A 139 8.34 -17.08 22.45
N GLY A 140 8.26 -18.37 22.77
CA GLY A 140 7.69 -18.88 24.02
C GLY A 140 6.18 -19.05 24.01
N LEU A 141 5.51 -18.91 22.85
CA LEU A 141 4.10 -19.27 22.71
C LEU A 141 4.00 -20.80 22.61
N THR A 142 3.56 -21.42 23.70
CA THR A 142 3.22 -22.85 23.74
C THR A 142 1.72 -23.04 23.51
N MET A 143 1.35 -24.15 22.88
CA MET A 143 -0.06 -24.56 22.75
C MET A 143 -0.64 -25.08 24.07
#